data_AF-A0AAP0RQG5-F1
#
_entry.id   AF-A0AAP0RQG5-F1
#
_cell.length_a   1.000
_cell.length_b   1.000
_cell.length_c   1.000
_cell.angle_alpha   90.00
_cell.angle_beta   90.00
_cell.angle_gamma   90.00
#
_symmetry.space_group_name_H-M   'P 1'
#
loop_
_entity.id
_entity.type
_entity.pdbx_description
1 polymer ?
#
loop_
_entity_poly.entity_id
_entity_poly.type
_entity_poly.pdbx_seq_one_letter_code
_entity_poly.pdbx_strand_id
1 'polypeptide(L)'
;MCNHYGKLIGSRALPSPAKDFGWHDPGYIHSAVMTGLQPSSAFSYRYGSDSVGWSNQIQFRTPPAGGSDELKFLAFGDMGKAPRDASVEHYIQPGSISVVEAMADEIEAGNVDSIFHIGDISYATGFLVEWDYFLHLINPLASQLSYMTAIGNHER
;
A
#
# COMPACT_ATOMS: atom_id res chain seq x y z
N MET A 1 -40.03 23.86 -19.34
CA MET A 1 -39.08 24.31 -20.37
C MET A 1 -38.10 25.30 -19.74
N CYS A 2 -36.88 24.85 -19.47
CA CYS A 2 -35.74 25.74 -19.28
C CYS A 2 -34.50 24.91 -19.68
N ASN A 3 -34.00 25.18 -20.88
CA ASN A 3 -32.81 24.54 -21.42
C ASN A 3 -31.59 25.09 -20.68
N HIS A 4 -30.79 24.20 -20.08
CA HIS A 4 -29.39 24.48 -19.81
C HIS A 4 -28.55 23.50 -20.62
N TYR A 5 -27.96 24.03 -21.68
CA TYR A 5 -26.87 23.39 -22.40
C TYR A 5 -25.64 23.37 -21.48
N GLY A 6 -25.55 22.33 -20.67
CA GLY A 6 -24.31 21.96 -19.98
C GLY A 6 -23.33 21.40 -21.01
N LYS A 7 -22.34 22.21 -21.35
CA LYS A 7 -21.14 21.83 -22.10
C LYS A 7 -20.59 20.52 -21.54
N LEU A 8 -20.61 19.46 -22.33
CA LEU A 8 -19.94 18.19 -22.06
C LEU A 8 -18.46 18.49 -21.79
N ILE A 9 -18.07 18.48 -20.52
CA ILE A 9 -16.67 18.36 -20.13
C ILE A 9 -16.29 16.95 -20.57
N GLY A 10 -15.51 16.86 -21.65
CA GLY A 10 -15.08 15.58 -22.20
C GLY A 10 -14.55 14.70 -21.07
N SER A 11 -15.14 13.50 -20.92
CA SER A 11 -14.55 12.45 -20.12
C SER A 11 -13.11 12.33 -20.57
N ARG A 12 -12.15 12.69 -19.73
CA ARG A 12 -10.74 12.45 -20.02
C ARG A 12 -10.62 10.92 -20.06
N ALA A 13 -10.69 10.36 -21.26
CA ALA A 13 -10.66 8.92 -21.43
C ALA A 13 -9.38 8.43 -20.75
N LEU A 14 -9.51 7.46 -19.85
CA LEU A 14 -8.36 6.87 -19.18
C LEU A 14 -7.37 6.41 -20.27
N PRO A 15 -6.08 6.73 -20.15
CA PRO A 15 -5.10 6.30 -21.13
C PRO A 15 -4.93 4.77 -21.05
N SER A 16 -4.61 4.16 -22.19
CA SER A 16 -4.03 2.81 -22.22
C SER A 16 -2.70 2.86 -21.43
N PRO A 17 -2.32 1.80 -20.68
CA PRO A 17 -2.90 0.46 -20.69
C PRO A 17 -4.03 0.22 -19.66
N ALA A 18 -4.24 1.16 -18.73
CA ALA A 18 -5.16 0.97 -17.59
C ALA A 18 -6.60 0.62 -17.99
N LYS A 19 -7.07 1.17 -19.11
CA LYS A 19 -8.45 0.95 -19.60
C LYS A 19 -8.63 -0.26 -20.51
N ASP A 20 -7.55 -0.92 -20.93
CA ASP A 20 -7.58 -1.98 -21.93
C ASP A 20 -6.72 -3.18 -21.53
N PHE A 21 -5.57 -3.42 -22.17
CA PHE A 21 -4.84 -4.67 -21.99
C PHE A 21 -4.05 -4.74 -20.67
N GLY A 22 -3.89 -3.62 -19.96
CA GLY A 22 -3.37 -3.59 -18.59
C GLY A 22 -4.46 -3.66 -17.52
N TRP A 23 -5.74 -3.66 -17.90
CA TRP A 23 -6.84 -3.79 -16.95
C TRP A 23 -6.82 -5.16 -16.27
N HIS A 24 -6.97 -5.15 -14.95
CA HIS A 24 -7.20 -6.33 -14.12
C HIS A 24 -8.30 -5.96 -13.11
N ASP A 25 -9.24 -6.88 -12.87
CA ASP A 25 -10.27 -6.66 -11.86
C ASP A 25 -9.61 -6.67 -10.47
N PRO A 26 -9.68 -5.56 -9.68
CA PRO A 26 -9.03 -5.49 -8.37
C PRO A 26 -9.79 -6.27 -7.28
N GLY A 27 -10.91 -6.91 -7.62
CA GLY A 27 -11.78 -7.56 -6.65
C GLY A 27 -12.41 -6.55 -5.69
N TYR A 28 -12.39 -6.87 -4.39
CA TYR A 28 -13.02 -6.07 -3.35
C TYR A 28 -11.99 -5.54 -2.36
N ILE A 29 -11.98 -4.22 -2.19
CA ILE A 29 -11.15 -3.54 -1.19
C ILE A 29 -12.02 -3.24 0.04
N HIS A 30 -11.60 -3.79 1.19
CA HIS A 30 -12.30 -3.62 2.46
C HIS A 30 -11.51 -2.70 3.38
N SER A 31 -12.21 -1.88 4.17
CA SER A 31 -11.60 -1.03 5.19
C SER A 31 -12.39 -1.10 6.48
N ALA A 32 -11.69 -1.12 7.60
CA ALA A 32 -12.26 -1.15 8.94
C ALA A 32 -11.50 -0.19 9.84
N VAL A 33 -12.19 0.41 10.81
CA VAL A 33 -11.60 1.34 11.77
C VAL A 33 -11.47 0.64 13.12
N MET A 34 -10.25 0.57 13.64
CA MET A 34 -9.99 0.12 15.00
C MET A 34 -9.93 1.34 15.93
N THR A 35 -10.79 1.36 16.95
CA THR A 35 -10.89 2.48 17.91
C THR A 35 -10.50 2.05 19.32
N GLY A 36 -10.14 3.01 20.17
CA GLY A 36 -9.82 2.74 21.58
C GLY A 36 -8.46 2.06 21.81
N LEU A 37 -7.57 2.13 20.81
CA LEU A 37 -6.21 1.60 20.91
C LEU A 37 -5.36 2.48 21.83
N GLN A 38 -4.55 1.84 22.65
CA GLN A 38 -3.56 2.52 23.49
C GLN A 38 -2.30 2.81 22.67
N PRO A 39 -1.61 3.94 22.89
CA PRO A 39 -0.31 4.22 22.26
C PRO A 39 0.77 3.20 22.65
N SER A 40 1.81 3.07 21.84
CA SER A 40 3.00 2.22 22.10
C SER A 40 2.67 0.78 22.51
N SER A 41 1.56 0.23 22.03
CA SER A 41 0.99 -1.05 22.49
C SER A 41 0.83 -2.03 21.32
N ALA A 42 1.04 -3.31 21.60
CA ALA A 42 0.83 -4.38 20.62
C ALA A 42 -0.62 -4.85 20.66
N PHE A 43 -1.22 -5.01 19.48
CA PHE A 43 -2.57 -5.54 19.28
C PHE A 43 -2.55 -6.65 18.25
N SER A 44 -3.54 -7.53 18.28
CA SER A 44 -3.72 -8.54 17.25
C SER A 44 -5.03 -8.35 16.50
N TYR A 45 -5.03 -8.68 15.22
CA TYR A 45 -6.21 -8.68 14.38
C TYR A 45 -6.21 -9.87 13.41
N ARG A 46 -7.38 -10.16 12.86
CA ARG A 46 -7.59 -11.04 11.71
C ARG A 46 -8.72 -10.45 10.87
N TYR A 47 -8.75 -10.77 9.58
CA TYR A 47 -9.79 -10.30 8.66
C TYR A 47 -10.37 -11.48 7.89
N GLY A 48 -11.62 -11.36 7.43
CA GLY A 48 -12.33 -12.44 6.74
C GLY A 48 -13.79 -12.51 7.17
N SER A 49 -14.41 -13.65 6.91
CA SER A 49 -15.79 -13.92 7.33
C SER A 49 -16.01 -15.43 7.52
N ASP A 50 -17.07 -15.80 8.23
CA ASP A 50 -17.44 -17.21 8.42
C ASP A 50 -17.80 -17.91 7.10
N SER A 51 -18.14 -17.16 6.05
CA SER A 51 -18.51 -17.72 4.74
C SER A 51 -17.32 -18.03 3.83
N VAL A 52 -16.19 -17.32 3.98
CA VAL A 52 -15.00 -17.49 3.11
C VAL A 52 -13.72 -17.83 3.88
N GLY A 53 -13.80 -17.91 5.20
CA GLY A 53 -12.67 -18.14 6.09
C GLY A 53 -12.09 -16.87 6.69
N TRP A 54 -11.27 -17.06 7.71
CA TRP A 54 -10.55 -16.01 8.42
C TRP A 54 -9.06 -16.11 8.09
N SER A 55 -8.38 -14.95 8.00
CA SER A 55 -6.93 -14.87 7.91
C SER A 55 -6.26 -15.48 9.15
N ASN A 56 -4.96 -15.73 9.04
CA ASN A 56 -4.11 -15.90 10.22
C ASN A 56 -4.20 -14.65 11.11
N GLN A 57 -3.92 -14.84 12.40
CA GLN A 57 -3.77 -13.74 13.34
C GLN A 57 -2.49 -12.97 13.02
N ILE A 58 -2.60 -11.65 12.96
CA ILE A 58 -1.51 -10.72 12.70
C ILE A 58 -1.35 -9.84 13.94
N GLN A 59 -0.11 -9.51 14.30
CA GLN A 59 0.20 -8.55 15.36
C GLN A 59 0.70 -7.25 14.75
N PHE A 60 0.22 -6.12 15.28
CA PHE A 60 0.72 -4.80 14.93
C PHE A 60 0.98 -3.98 16.20
N ARG A 61 1.82 -2.94 16.08
CA ARG A 61 2.11 -2.01 17.18
C ARG A 61 1.61 -0.62 16.84
N THR A 62 0.97 0.03 17.80
CA THR A 62 0.56 1.44 17.68
C THR A 62 1.75 2.37 17.90
N PRO A 63 1.78 3.53 17.22
CA PRO A 63 2.83 4.52 17.43
C PRO A 63 2.75 5.15 18.83
N PRO A 64 3.81 5.84 19.27
CA PRO A 64 3.77 6.69 20.47
C PRO A 64 2.65 7.72 20.45
N ALA A 65 2.25 8.19 21.64
CA ALA A 65 1.21 9.20 21.77
C ALA A 65 1.68 10.54 21.20
N GLY A 66 0.76 11.34 20.66
CA GLY A 66 1.08 12.71 20.28
C GLY A 66 1.67 13.50 21.46
N GLY A 67 2.81 14.15 21.25
CA GLY A 67 3.56 14.85 22.29
C GLY A 67 4.52 13.98 23.10
N SER A 68 4.77 12.73 22.70
CA SER A 68 5.84 11.90 23.26
C SER A 68 7.22 12.42 22.85
N ASP A 69 8.25 12.05 23.62
CA ASP A 69 9.62 12.56 23.44
C ASP A 69 10.30 12.05 22.16
N GLU A 70 9.91 10.86 21.67
CA GLU A 70 10.53 10.21 20.51
C GLU A 70 9.47 9.52 19.62
N LEU A 71 9.72 9.58 18.32
CA LEU A 71 9.06 8.78 17.28
C LEU A 71 10.12 8.36 16.26
N LYS A 72 10.24 7.07 15.97
CA LYS A 72 11.15 6.56 14.93
C LYS A 72 10.36 6.16 13.71
N PHE A 73 10.70 6.72 12.57
CA PHE A 73 10.03 6.41 11.31
C PHE A 73 11.02 6.23 10.17
N LEU A 74 10.63 5.41 9.20
CA LEU A 74 11.32 5.27 7.92
C LEU A 74 10.57 6.05 6.85
N ALA A 75 11.31 6.75 5.98
CA ALA A 75 10.75 7.49 4.87
C ALA A 75 11.53 7.25 3.59
N PHE A 76 10.83 6.92 2.50
CA PHE A 76 11.42 6.63 1.19
C PHE A 76 10.37 6.83 0.08
N GLY A 77 10.82 7.04 -1.15
CA GLY A 77 9.97 7.10 -2.35
C GLY A 77 10.50 6.15 -3.42
N ASP A 78 9.76 6.04 -4.53
CA ASP A 78 10.26 5.43 -5.77
C ASP A 78 10.66 3.95 -5.62
N MET A 79 10.06 3.24 -4.67
CA MET A 79 10.47 1.86 -4.34
C MET A 79 10.09 0.89 -5.47
N GLY A 80 8.88 1.02 -5.99
CA GLY A 80 8.34 0.08 -6.98
C GLY A 80 8.30 -1.36 -6.49
N LYS A 81 8.46 -2.30 -7.44
CA LYS A 81 8.42 -3.73 -7.18
C LYS A 81 9.36 -4.50 -8.11
N ALA A 82 9.71 -5.72 -7.71
CA ALA A 82 10.49 -6.64 -8.54
C ALA A 82 10.10 -8.09 -8.24
N PRO A 83 10.06 -8.97 -9.26
CA PRO A 83 9.85 -10.40 -9.08
C PRO A 83 10.99 -11.03 -8.26
N ARG A 84 10.67 -12.03 -7.44
CA ARG A 84 11.66 -12.83 -6.68
C ARG A 84 12.29 -13.96 -7.51
N ASP A 85 11.80 -14.19 -8.72
CA ASP A 85 12.28 -15.21 -9.64
C ASP A 85 12.71 -14.58 -10.98
N ALA A 86 12.95 -15.43 -11.99
CA ALA A 86 13.41 -14.99 -13.31
C ALA A 86 12.28 -14.40 -14.21
N SER A 87 11.10 -14.12 -13.65
CA SER A 87 9.99 -13.53 -14.39
C SER A 87 10.32 -12.13 -14.90
N VAL A 88 9.70 -11.76 -16.01
CA VAL A 88 9.81 -10.42 -16.60
C VAL A 88 8.46 -9.73 -16.50
N GLU A 89 8.47 -8.48 -16.06
CA GLU A 89 7.30 -7.66 -15.82
C GLU A 89 7.47 -6.29 -16.48
N HIS A 90 6.42 -5.45 -16.53
CA HIS A 90 6.46 -4.17 -17.24
C HIS A 90 7.51 -3.22 -16.64
N TYR A 91 7.45 -3.00 -15.33
CA TYR A 91 8.47 -2.30 -14.56
C TYR A 91 9.08 -3.22 -13.49
N ILE A 92 10.41 -3.18 -13.38
CA ILE A 92 11.18 -3.92 -12.39
C ILE A 92 12.13 -2.94 -11.71
N GLN A 93 11.98 -2.78 -10.39
CA GLN A 93 12.86 -2.02 -9.52
C GLN A 93 13.58 -3.00 -8.57
N PRO A 94 14.74 -3.59 -8.96
CA PRO A 94 15.38 -4.66 -8.19
C PRO A 94 15.68 -4.30 -6.73
N GLY A 95 15.93 -3.01 -6.46
CA GLY A 95 16.15 -2.49 -5.11
C GLY A 95 14.94 -2.62 -4.18
N SER A 96 13.73 -2.78 -4.71
CA SER A 96 12.49 -2.89 -3.91
C SER A 96 12.57 -4.03 -2.91
N ILE A 97 13.15 -5.17 -3.30
CA ILE A 97 13.27 -6.36 -2.44
C ILE A 97 14.21 -6.05 -1.27
N SER A 98 15.39 -5.50 -1.54
CA SER A 98 16.36 -5.16 -0.50
C SER A 98 15.85 -4.09 0.47
N VAL A 99 15.10 -3.11 -0.05
CA VAL A 99 14.47 -2.09 0.79
C VAL A 99 13.44 -2.73 1.72
N VAL A 100 12.57 -3.61 1.20
CA VAL A 100 11.58 -4.31 2.03
C VAL A 100 12.23 -5.20 3.08
N GLU A 101 13.27 -5.95 2.71
CA GLU A 101 14.00 -6.83 3.63
C GLU A 101 14.67 -6.03 4.75
N ALA A 102 15.39 -4.95 4.42
CA ALA A 102 16.01 -4.09 5.42
C ALA A 102 14.97 -3.43 6.35
N MET A 103 13.81 -3.02 5.83
CA MET A 103 12.74 -2.49 6.67
C MET A 103 12.15 -3.55 7.58
N ALA A 104 11.99 -4.80 7.10
CA ALA A 104 11.47 -5.89 7.91
C ALA A 104 12.40 -6.18 9.10
N ASP A 105 13.72 -6.16 8.88
CA ASP A 105 14.72 -6.32 9.93
C ASP A 105 14.61 -5.22 11.00
N GLU A 106 14.41 -3.96 10.61
CA GLU A 106 14.23 -2.84 11.54
C GLU A 106 12.91 -2.92 12.35
N ILE A 107 11.84 -3.45 11.74
CA ILE A 107 10.58 -3.73 12.44
C ILE A 107 10.77 -4.84 13.46
N GLU A 108 11.42 -5.94 13.08
CA GLU A 108 11.68 -7.07 13.97
C GLU A 108 12.56 -6.67 15.16
N ALA A 109 13.54 -5.79 14.94
CA ALA A 109 14.38 -5.21 15.99
C ALA A 109 13.62 -4.23 16.91
N GLY A 110 12.39 -3.82 16.56
CA GLY A 110 11.60 -2.85 17.32
C GLY A 110 12.12 -1.42 17.22
N ASN A 111 12.84 -1.09 16.13
CA ASN A 111 13.49 0.21 15.95
C ASN A 111 12.62 1.25 15.24
N VAL A 112 11.44 0.85 14.76
CA VAL A 112 10.58 1.68 13.90
C VAL A 112 9.14 1.63 14.42
N ASP A 113 8.51 2.80 14.47
CA ASP A 113 7.11 2.95 14.88
C ASP A 113 6.17 3.17 13.69
N SER A 114 6.66 3.67 12.55
CA SER A 114 5.84 4.01 11.38
C SER A 114 6.67 4.11 10.08
N ILE A 115 5.98 3.97 8.94
CA ILE A 115 6.57 4.04 7.60
C ILE A 115 5.85 5.09 6.76
N PHE A 116 6.61 5.89 6.02
CA PHE A 116 6.13 6.88 5.06
C PHE A 116 6.69 6.59 3.66
N HIS A 117 5.85 6.12 2.74
CA HIS A 117 6.18 5.93 1.33
C HIS A 117 5.76 7.16 0.53
N ILE A 118 6.70 8.04 0.21
CA ILE A 118 6.45 9.40 -0.29
C ILE A 118 6.26 9.51 -1.81
N GLY A 119 5.54 8.57 -2.41
CA GLY A 119 5.15 8.58 -3.83
C GLY A 119 5.92 7.60 -4.70
N ASP A 120 5.43 7.44 -5.93
CA ASP A 120 5.96 6.49 -6.93
C ASP A 120 6.00 5.07 -6.37
N ILE A 121 4.81 4.55 -6.11
CA ILE A 121 4.57 3.47 -5.17
C ILE A 121 4.95 2.12 -5.78
N SER A 122 4.20 1.70 -6.80
CA SER A 122 4.33 0.38 -7.41
C SER A 122 4.90 0.43 -8.83
N TYR A 123 4.86 1.60 -9.47
CA TYR A 123 5.05 1.76 -10.92
C TYR A 123 4.08 0.91 -11.77
N ALA A 124 2.92 0.52 -11.24
CA ALA A 124 1.92 -0.25 -11.98
C ALA A 124 1.56 0.41 -13.32
N THR A 125 1.50 1.75 -13.36
CA THR A 125 1.42 2.57 -14.60
C THR A 125 0.41 2.06 -15.64
N GLY A 126 -0.72 1.54 -15.15
CA GLY A 126 -1.82 1.01 -15.95
C GLY A 126 -1.84 -0.51 -16.15
N PHE A 127 -0.88 -1.27 -15.63
CA PHE A 127 -0.95 -2.72 -15.48
C PHE A 127 -1.42 -3.05 -14.06
N LEU A 128 -2.74 -3.18 -13.87
CA LEU A 128 -3.36 -3.16 -12.54
C LEU A 128 -2.95 -4.33 -11.64
N VAL A 129 -2.61 -5.50 -12.22
CA VAL A 129 -2.12 -6.67 -11.46
C VAL A 129 -0.86 -6.38 -10.66
N GLU A 130 -0.07 -5.37 -11.07
CA GLU A 130 1.15 -5.00 -10.36
C GLU A 130 0.87 -4.36 -9.00
N TRP A 131 -0.35 -3.84 -8.76
CA TRP A 131 -0.77 -3.40 -7.43
C TRP A 131 -0.88 -4.58 -6.46
N ASP A 132 -1.45 -5.71 -6.88
CA ASP A 132 -1.57 -6.90 -6.03
C ASP A 132 -0.18 -7.45 -5.70
N TYR A 133 0.73 -7.45 -6.68
CA TYR A 133 2.11 -7.83 -6.46
C TYR A 133 2.78 -6.91 -5.42
N PHE A 134 2.65 -5.60 -5.59
CA PHE A 134 3.22 -4.62 -4.66
C PHE A 134 2.64 -4.78 -3.24
N LEU A 135 1.32 -4.93 -3.10
CA LEU A 135 0.67 -5.13 -1.81
C LEU A 135 1.12 -6.43 -1.13
N HIS A 136 1.35 -7.49 -1.90
CA HIS A 136 1.95 -8.73 -1.37
C HIS A 136 3.39 -8.51 -0.91
N LEU A 137 4.19 -7.79 -1.71
CA LEU A 137 5.58 -7.47 -1.40
C LEU A 137 5.72 -6.69 -0.09
N ILE A 138 4.86 -5.69 0.18
CA ILE A 138 4.93 -4.87 1.39
C ILE A 138 4.15 -5.43 2.60
N ASN A 139 3.40 -6.52 2.42
CA ASN A 139 2.64 -7.16 3.49
C ASN A 139 3.43 -7.38 4.80
N PRO A 140 4.68 -7.89 4.80
CA PRO A 140 5.47 -8.03 6.03
C PRO A 140 5.71 -6.71 6.78
N LEU A 141 5.56 -5.55 6.13
CA LEU A 141 5.71 -4.23 6.73
C LEU A 141 4.36 -3.62 7.10
N ALA A 142 3.48 -3.48 6.10
CA ALA A 142 2.22 -2.73 6.21
C ALA A 142 1.16 -3.44 7.06
N SER A 143 1.32 -4.74 7.34
CA SER A 143 0.45 -5.47 8.26
C SER A 143 0.84 -5.30 9.73
N GLN A 144 2.07 -4.84 10.02
CA GLN A 144 2.64 -4.79 11.38
C GLN A 144 2.79 -3.36 11.92
N LEU A 145 2.99 -2.38 11.05
CA LEU A 145 3.10 -0.96 11.40
C LEU A 145 2.20 -0.11 10.51
N SER A 146 1.98 1.15 10.93
CA SER A 146 1.34 2.12 10.05
C SER A 146 2.22 2.39 8.82
N TYR A 147 1.66 2.20 7.63
CA TYR A 147 2.31 2.44 6.34
C TYR A 147 1.51 3.53 5.60
N MET A 148 2.02 4.76 5.63
CA MET A 148 1.36 5.91 5.04
C MET A 148 1.96 6.22 3.67
N THR A 149 1.12 6.56 2.70
CA THR A 149 1.53 6.86 1.33
C THR A 149 1.28 8.32 0.96
N ALA A 150 2.15 8.87 0.11
CA ALA A 150 1.85 10.05 -0.70
C ALA A 150 1.70 9.65 -2.18
N ILE A 151 1.21 10.58 -3.01
CA ILE A 151 0.95 10.34 -4.43
C ILE A 151 2.10 10.93 -5.25
N GLY A 152 2.78 10.11 -6.06
CA GLY A 152 3.79 10.53 -7.02
C GLY A 152 3.23 10.81 -8.40
N ASN A 153 4.11 11.02 -9.39
CA ASN A 153 3.67 11.21 -10.77
C ASN A 153 3.25 9.90 -11.44
N HIS A 154 3.68 8.75 -10.94
CA HIS A 154 3.26 7.44 -11.47
C HIS A 154 1.88 6.97 -10.97
N GLU A 155 1.26 7.70 -10.03
CA GLU A 155 -0.09 7.44 -9.53
C GLU A 155 -1.19 8.35 -10.14
N ARG A 156 -0.83 9.44 -10.84
CA ARG A 156 -1.77 10.52 -11.26
C ARG A 156 -2.17 10.50 -12.74
#